data_AF-A0A926JDM5-F1
#
_entry.id   AF-A0A926JDM5-F1
#
_cell.length_a   1.000
_cell.length_b   1.000
_cell.length_c   1.000
_cell.angle_alpha   90.00
_cell.angle_beta   90.00
_cell.angle_gamma   90.00
#
_symmetry.space_group_name_H-M   'P 1'
#
loop_
_entity.id
_entity.type
_entity.pdbx_description
1 polymer ?
#
loop_
_entity_poly.entity_id
_entity_poly.type
_entity_poly.pdbx_seq_one_letter_code
_entity_poly.pdbx_strand_id
1 'polypeptide(L)' 'MIGRLGGQLRVLPGAVFGWDLNAALGLAAALGVPAPAAAELLPVIEAVMVRKMNEQMER' A
#
# COMPACT_ATOMS: atom_id res chain seq x y z
N MET A 1 6.94 -3.92 -5.61
CA MET A 1 6.81 -2.95 -4.50
C MET A 1 5.84 -3.46 -3.43
N ILE A 2 4.57 -3.68 -3.76
CA ILE A 2 3.47 -3.97 -2.82
C ILE A 2 3.70 -5.22 -1.96
N GLY A 3 4.16 -6.34 -2.52
CA GLY A 3 4.48 -7.55 -1.74
C GLY A 3 5.60 -7.38 -0.70
N ARG A 4 6.42 -6.33 -0.82
CA ARG A 4 7.50 -6.01 0.14
C ARG A 4 7.04 -5.04 1.24
N LEU A 5 5.82 -4.50 1.14
CA LEU A 5 5.23 -3.58 2.11
C LEU A 5 4.32 -4.29 3.13
N GLY A 6 4.28 -5.63 3.14
CA GLY A 6 3.41 -6.39 4.06
C GLY A 6 3.62 -6.05 5.54
N GLY A 7 4.86 -5.77 5.96
CA GLY A 7 5.17 -5.35 7.33
C GLY A 7 4.75 -3.92 7.68
N GLN A 8 4.23 -3.16 6.72
CA GLN A 8 3.80 -1.76 6.87
C GLN A 8 2.27 -1.61 6.78
N LEU A 9 1.55 -2.73 6.90
CA LEU A 9 0.10 -2.75 6.89
C LEU A 9 -0.47 -2.03 8.12
N ARG A 10 -1.50 -1.22 7.89
CA ARG A 10 -2.31 -0.59 8.93
C ARG A 10 -3.63 -1.34 9.04
N VAL A 11 -3.85 -1.98 10.18
CA VAL A 11 -4.95 -2.93 10.40
C VAL A 11 -5.74 -2.62 11.67
N LEU A 12 -7.00 -2.99 11.65
CA LEU A 12 -7.92 -3.13 12.78
C LEU A 12 -8.33 -4.61 12.89
N PRO A 13 -8.94 -5.05 14.01
CA PRO A 13 -9.47 -6.42 14.10
C PRO A 13 -10.45 -6.69 12.94
N GLY A 14 -10.08 -7.61 12.05
CA GLY A 14 -10.91 -8.02 10.91
C GLY A 14 -10.90 -7.09 9.70
N ALA A 15 -10.06 -6.03 9.66
CA ALA A 15 -10.00 -5.14 8.52
C ALA A 15 -8.63 -4.51 8.29
N VAL A 16 -8.23 -4.39 7.03
CA VAL A 16 -7.11 -3.54 6.58
C VAL A 16 -7.66 -2.17 6.22
N PHE A 17 -7.00 -1.09 6.65
CA PHE A 17 -7.42 0.27 6.28
C PHE A 17 -6.35 1.07 5.54
N GLY A 18 -5.14 0.51 5.36
CA GLY A 18 -4.11 1.13 4.53
C GLY A 18 -2.73 0.50 4.70
N TRP A 19 -1.74 1.15 4.10
CA TRP A 19 -0.32 0.96 4.33
C TRP A 19 0.30 2.25 4.86
N ASP A 20 1.51 2.14 5.38
CA ASP A 20 2.36 3.31 5.57
C ASP A 20 2.85 3.84 4.20
N LEU A 21 2.28 4.96 3.75
CA LEU A 21 2.64 5.59 2.48
C LEU A 21 4.05 6.19 2.48
N ASN A 22 4.63 6.53 3.64
CA ASN A 22 6.01 7.00 3.70
C ASN A 22 6.97 5.84 3.41
N ALA A 23 6.71 4.65 3.94
CA ALA A 23 7.46 3.44 3.61
C ALA A 23 7.31 3.06 2.13
N ALA A 24 6.11 3.25 1.56
CA ALA A 24 5.87 3.05 0.14
C ALA A 24 6.66 4.03 -0.74
N LEU A 25 6.70 5.31 -0.38
CA LEU A 25 7.50 6.33 -1.05
C LEU A 25 9.01 6.05 -0.92
N GLY A 26 9.48 5.65 0.26
CA GLY A 26 10.88 5.26 0.48
C GLY A 26 11.29 4.06 -0.36
N LEU A 27 10.41 3.05 -0.48
CA LEU A 27 10.63 1.90 -1.35
C LEU A 27 10.60 2.30 -2.83
N ALA A 28 9.69 3.20 -3.24
CA ALA A 28 9.63 3.74 -4.59
C ALA A 28 10.93 4.45 -4.98
N ALA A 29 11.46 5.29 -4.09
CA ALA A 29 12.75 5.96 -4.28
C ALA A 29 13.90 4.95 -4.41
N ALA A 30 13.95 3.93 -3.55
CA ALA A 30 14.98 2.88 -3.60
C ALA A 30 14.95 2.05 -4.90
N LEU A 31 13.78 1.94 -5.54
CA LEU A 31 13.59 1.25 -6.82
C LEU A 31 13.78 2.17 -8.04
N GLY A 32 14.14 3.44 -7.82
CA GLY A 32 14.33 4.43 -8.89
C GLY A 32 13.03 4.92 -9.53
N VAL A 33 11.89 4.79 -8.85
CA VAL A 33 10.61 5.30 -9.35
C VAL A 33 10.58 6.83 -9.20
N PRO A 34 10.19 7.59 -10.26
CA PRO A 34 10.07 9.04 -10.16
C PRO A 34 9.09 9.47 -9.06
N ALA A 35 9.50 10.43 -8.23
CA ALA A 35 8.70 10.93 -7.12
C ALA A 35 7.28 11.40 -7.52
N PRO A 36 7.08 12.16 -8.61
CA PRO A 36 5.72 12.53 -9.04
C PRO A 36 4.87 11.31 -9.40
N ALA A 37 5.45 10.32 -10.09
CA ALA A 37 4.73 9.11 -10.44
C ALA A 37 4.33 8.30 -9.20
N ALA A 38 5.22 8.19 -8.21
CA ALA A 38 4.91 7.52 -6.95
C ALA A 38 3.81 8.26 -6.17
N ALA A 39 3.88 9.59 -6.07
CA ALA A 39 2.90 10.40 -5.36
C ALA A 39 1.48 10.29 -5.95
N GLU A 40 1.37 10.24 -7.28
CA GLU A 40 0.07 10.12 -7.97
C GLU A 40 -0.49 8.69 -7.91
N LEU A 41 0.36 7.67 -8.09
CA LEU A 41 -0.10 6.29 -8.24
C LEU A 41 -0.30 5.56 -6.91
N LEU A 42 0.52 5.86 -5.88
CA LEU A 42 0.46 5.15 -4.60
C LEU A 42 -0.92 5.24 -3.91
N PRO A 43 -1.61 6.39 -3.85
CA PRO A 43 -2.95 6.46 -3.25
C PRO A 43 -3.99 5.59 -3.94
N VAL A 44 -3.95 5.55 -5.28
CA VAL A 44 -4.87 4.72 -6.07
C VAL A 44 -4.59 3.23 -5.86
N ILE A 45 -3.30 2.86 -5.82
CA ILE A 45 -2.85 1.49 -5.53
C ILE A 45 -3.31 1.07 -4.13
N GLU A 46 -3.11 1.91 -3.11
CA GLU A 46 -3.55 1.64 -1.74
C GLU A 46 -5.05 1.37 -1.69
N ALA A 47 -5.87 2.25 -2.29
CA ALA A 47 -7.32 2.09 -2.29
C ALA A 47 -7.77 0.74 -2.89
N VAL A 48 -7.18 0.35 -4.02
CA VAL A 48 -7.48 -0.95 -4.65
C VAL A 48 -7.04 -2.12 -3.79
N MET A 49 -5.83 -2.03 -3.23
CA MET A 49 -5.25 -3.11 -2.42
C MET A 49 -5.99 -3.30 -1.09
N VAL A 50 -6.39 -2.21 -0.42
CA VAL A 50 -7.21 -2.24 0.80
C VAL A 50 -8.54 -2.94 0.52
N ARG A 51 -9.24 -2.53 -0.55
CA ARG A 51 -10.49 -3.17 -0.95
C ARG A 51 -10.30 -4.67 -1.18
N LYS A 52 -9.27 -5.03 -1.95
CA LYS A 52 -9.00 -6.43 -2.30
C LYS A 52 -8.63 -7.28 -1.09
N MET A 53 -7.88 -6.74 -0.13
CA MET A 53 -7.53 -7.49 1.07
C MET A 53 -8.74 -7.74 1.97
N ASN A 54 -9.59 -6.73 2.17
CA ASN A 54 -10.81 -6.90 2.96
C ASN A 54 -11.78 -7.90 2.30
N GLU A 55 -11.96 -7.83 0.97
CA GLU A 55 -12.74 -8.82 0.20
C GLU A 55 -12.23 -10.27 0.41
N GLN A 56 -10.92 -10.45 0.61
CA GLN A 56 -10.32 -11.76 0.89
C GLN A 56 -10.50 -12.21 2.35
N MET A 57 -10.62 -11.28 3.30
CA MET A 57 -10.83 -11.59 4.72
C MET A 57 -12.30 -11.91 5.03
N GLU A 58 -13.23 -11.39 4.24
CA GLU A 58 -14.67 -11.71 4.32
C GLU A 58 -15.04 -13.06 3.70
N ARG A 59 -14.12 -13.70 2.97
CA ARG A 59 -14.28 -15.03 2.38
C ARG A 59 -13.72 -16.13 3.27
#